data_AF-A0A7R9V9R0-F1
#
_entry.id   AF-A0A7R9V9R0-F1
#
_cell.length_a   1.000
_cell.length_b   1.000
_cell.length_c   1.000
_cell.angle_alpha   90.00
_cell.angle_beta   90.00
_cell.angle_gamma   90.00
#
_symmetry.space_group_name_H-M   'P 1'
#
loop_
_entity.id
_entity.type
_entity.pdbx_description
1 polymer ?
#
loop_
_entity_poly.entity_id
_entity_poly.type
_entity_poly.pdbx_seq_one_letter_code
_entity_poly.pdbx_strand_id
1 'polypeptide(L)'
;SMPVDFVNGVSFKHGVGATNTRLFFTQLPGHERRHIIKVWCVAVSKVRDVTSPVACSVRQASERVELLLAQQQLLEDCGATALSPGVWLTKVSAILPGGSGLHIHWHGLAMEEARGITLHALNWGRHWRLAIDLLQERLNRTAVAAAALWDVLTAQCDRHAENVFIDDAGDIQVIDNDKALGVIAKCGYDSMFVPGTRYHSIMRVGFWGQHADKYRSYRKVAEFCHGPIDPRVVMDYRCAVDGSASDGGVMGTAYPPSMERCMRRIAGMSGPEEVMDAYGLSNPLRASILHNRSKDLIERGFEWTLEHGLPTNGPRVATYPQTACCNLMVWKRMITCDKCWSPLLPEDIPSNSTLNIAPKP
;
A
#
# COMPACT_ATOMS: atom_id res chain seq x y z
N SER A 1 4.30 -6.37 -31.02
CA SER A 1 2.83 -6.25 -31.05
C SER A 1 2.26 -7.62 -30.74
N MET A 2 1.55 -7.77 -29.62
CA MET A 2 0.92 -9.04 -29.25
C MET A 2 -0.56 -9.00 -29.64
N PRO A 3 -1.15 -10.12 -30.11
CA PRO A 3 -2.52 -10.14 -30.61
C PRO A 3 -3.50 -9.85 -29.48
N VAL A 4 -4.44 -8.94 -29.76
CA VAL A 4 -5.58 -8.62 -28.90
C VAL A 4 -6.68 -9.59 -29.30
N ASP A 5 -6.83 -10.69 -28.57
CA ASP A 5 -7.97 -11.58 -28.78
C ASP A 5 -9.20 -10.97 -28.10
N PHE A 6 -10.29 -10.83 -28.85
CA PHE A 6 -11.58 -10.36 -28.36
C PHE A 6 -12.51 -11.55 -28.17
N VAL A 7 -13.10 -11.68 -26.98
CA VAL A 7 -14.27 -12.56 -26.75
C VAL A 7 -15.27 -11.77 -25.91
N ASN A 8 -16.48 -11.55 -26.42
CA ASN A 8 -17.59 -10.86 -25.75
C ASN A 8 -17.30 -9.43 -25.22
N GLY A 9 -16.51 -8.62 -25.93
CA GLY A 9 -16.24 -7.22 -25.55
C GLY A 9 -15.25 -7.04 -24.39
N VAL A 10 -14.61 -8.12 -23.94
CA VAL A 10 -13.64 -8.16 -22.85
C VAL A 10 -12.22 -8.08 -23.44
N SER A 11 -11.46 -7.04 -23.11
CA SER A 11 -10.06 -6.88 -23.56
C SER A 11 -9.11 -7.58 -22.59
N PHE A 12 -8.40 -8.61 -23.06
CA PHE A 12 -7.48 -9.38 -22.22
C PHE A 12 -6.08 -8.76 -22.21
N LYS A 13 -5.59 -8.39 -21.03
CA LYS A 13 -4.16 -8.08 -20.81
C LYS A 13 -3.63 -8.93 -19.67
N HIS A 14 -2.65 -9.78 -19.97
CA HIS A 14 -1.95 -10.58 -18.97
C HIS A 14 -0.90 -9.74 -18.24
N GLY A 15 -1.11 -9.48 -16.95
CA GLY A 15 -0.01 -9.12 -16.05
C GLY A 15 0.84 -10.37 -15.77
N VAL A 16 2.12 -10.33 -16.13
CA VAL A 16 3.11 -11.37 -15.76
C VAL A 16 3.44 -11.21 -14.28
N GLY A 17 2.53 -11.65 -13.41
CA GLY A 17 2.70 -11.66 -11.95
C GLY A 17 3.21 -13.00 -11.44
N ALA A 18 3.95 -12.99 -10.33
CA ALA A 18 4.62 -14.13 -9.69
C ALA A 18 3.67 -15.13 -8.96
N THR A 19 2.35 -15.01 -9.15
CA THR A 19 1.33 -15.82 -8.48
C THR A 19 0.42 -16.54 -9.48
N ASN A 20 -0.19 -17.66 -9.06
CA ASN A 20 -1.23 -18.37 -9.82
C ASN A 20 -2.58 -17.62 -9.93
N THR A 21 -2.67 -16.37 -9.47
CA THR A 21 -3.90 -15.59 -9.55
C THR A 21 -4.05 -14.98 -10.94
N ARG A 22 -5.12 -15.28 -11.67
CA ARG A 22 -5.38 -14.63 -12.98
C ARG A 22 -6.18 -13.34 -12.75
N LEU A 23 -5.83 -12.31 -13.50
CA LEU A 23 -6.59 -11.06 -13.56
C LEU A 23 -7.24 -10.98 -14.94
N PHE A 24 -8.52 -10.61 -14.95
CA PHE A 24 -9.31 -10.41 -16.16
C PHE A 24 -9.89 -9.00 -16.14
N PHE A 25 -9.75 -8.27 -17.23
CA PHE A 25 -10.40 -6.97 -17.38
C PHE A 25 -11.71 -7.18 -18.11
N THR A 26 -12.83 -6.76 -17.53
CA THR A 26 -14.16 -6.96 -18.13
C THR A 26 -15.05 -5.74 -17.95
N GLN A 27 -16.17 -5.70 -18.66
CA GLN A 27 -17.27 -4.78 -18.37
C GLN A 27 -18.43 -5.59 -17.80
N LEU A 28 -18.85 -5.27 -16.57
CA LEU A 28 -19.95 -5.98 -15.91
C LEU A 28 -21.31 -5.36 -16.31
N PRO A 29 -22.37 -6.17 -16.50
CA PRO A 29 -23.69 -5.65 -16.82
C PRO A 29 -24.16 -4.63 -15.77
N GLY A 30 -24.67 -3.49 -16.22
CA GLY A 30 -25.12 -2.41 -15.33
C GLY A 30 -24.02 -1.46 -14.86
N HIS A 31 -22.77 -1.64 -15.32
CA HIS A 31 -21.68 -0.73 -15.00
C HIS A 31 -21.06 -0.10 -16.26
N GLU A 32 -20.83 1.21 -16.20
CA GLU A 32 -20.22 1.96 -17.31
C GLU A 32 -18.70 1.82 -17.36
N ARG A 33 -18.07 1.53 -16.22
CA ARG A 33 -16.61 1.40 -16.11
C ARG A 33 -16.14 -0.03 -16.32
N ARG A 34 -14.87 -0.16 -16.67
CA ARG A 34 -14.16 -1.44 -16.69
C ARG A 34 -13.90 -1.92 -15.27
N HIS A 35 -13.93 -3.23 -15.10
CA HIS A 35 -13.71 -3.95 -13.84
C HIS A 35 -12.56 -4.93 -13.98
N ILE A 36 -11.99 -5.30 -12.84
CA ILE A 36 -10.95 -6.31 -12.76
C ILE A 36 -11.53 -7.49 -11.99
N ILE A 37 -11.41 -8.70 -12.53
CA ILE A 37 -11.77 -9.92 -11.83
C ILE A 37 -10.49 -10.67 -11.50
N LYS A 38 -10.24 -10.89 -10.19
CA LYS A 38 -9.17 -11.74 -9.69
C LYS A 38 -9.73 -13.14 -9.43
N VAL A 39 -9.12 -14.15 -10.06
CA VAL A 39 -9.45 -15.57 -9.86
C VAL A 39 -8.23 -16.28 -9.32
N TRP A 40 -8.40 -16.97 -8.20
CA TRP A 40 -7.38 -17.80 -7.57
C TRP A 40 -7.50 -19.25 -8.04
N CYS A 41 -6.44 -20.03 -7.85
CA CYS A 41 -6.44 -21.47 -8.10
C CYS A 41 -6.81 -21.92 -9.51
N VAL A 42 -6.41 -21.13 -10.52
CA VAL A 42 -6.52 -21.57 -11.91
C VAL A 42 -5.49 -22.68 -12.17
N ALA A 43 -5.94 -23.87 -12.55
CA ALA A 43 -5.13 -25.09 -12.74
C ALA A 43 -4.16 -25.06 -13.93
N VAL A 44 -3.87 -23.87 -14.48
CA VAL A 44 -2.96 -23.66 -15.61
C VAL A 44 -1.92 -22.63 -15.20
N SER A 45 -0.64 -23.05 -15.18
CA SER A 45 0.50 -22.18 -14.87
C SER A 45 0.55 -20.97 -15.79
N LYS A 46 0.93 -19.81 -15.24
CA LYS A 46 1.22 -18.60 -16.03
C LYS A 46 2.56 -18.68 -16.77
N VAL A 47 3.49 -19.47 -16.26
CA VAL A 47 4.86 -19.56 -16.75
C VAL A 47 4.98 -20.82 -17.59
N ARG A 48 5.43 -20.67 -18.84
CA ARG A 48 5.44 -21.74 -19.86
C ARG A 48 6.41 -22.90 -19.57
N ASP A 49 7.31 -22.77 -18.59
CA ASP A 49 8.38 -23.74 -18.33
C ASP A 49 8.54 -24.13 -16.84
N VAL A 50 7.46 -24.19 -16.06
CA VAL A 50 7.54 -24.66 -14.67
C VAL A 50 7.32 -26.17 -14.63
N THR A 51 8.35 -26.90 -14.21
CA THR A 51 8.38 -28.37 -14.08
C THR A 51 7.42 -28.92 -13.02
N SER A 52 6.88 -28.05 -12.15
CA SER A 52 5.80 -28.38 -11.21
C SER A 52 4.71 -27.31 -11.27
N PRO A 53 3.44 -27.65 -11.51
CA PRO A 53 2.35 -26.70 -11.34
C PRO A 53 2.39 -26.23 -9.88
N VAL A 54 2.46 -24.91 -9.66
CA VAL A 54 2.40 -24.35 -8.30
C VAL A 54 1.07 -24.81 -7.69
N ALA A 55 1.13 -25.63 -6.64
CA ALA A 55 -0.06 -26.16 -5.99
C ALA A 55 -0.89 -24.99 -5.44
N CYS A 56 -2.17 -24.91 -5.80
CA CYS A 56 -3.07 -23.93 -5.20
C CYS A 56 -3.84 -24.55 -4.04
N SER A 57 -3.85 -23.87 -2.90
CA SER A 57 -4.71 -24.23 -1.78
C SER A 57 -6.02 -23.45 -1.89
N VAL A 58 -7.13 -24.16 -2.15
CA VAL A 58 -8.48 -23.56 -2.14
C VAL A 58 -8.76 -22.90 -0.80
N ARG A 59 -8.33 -23.52 0.31
CA ARG A 59 -8.46 -22.93 1.65
C ARG A 59 -7.76 -21.57 1.73
N GLN A 60 -6.50 -21.49 1.31
CA GLN A 60 -5.77 -20.21 1.31
C GLN A 60 -6.41 -19.19 0.37
N ALA A 61 -6.96 -19.61 -0.78
CA ALA A 61 -7.67 -18.72 -1.69
C ALA A 61 -8.96 -18.16 -1.05
N SER A 62 -9.79 -19.00 -0.44
CA SER A 62 -10.99 -18.58 0.28
C SER A 62 -10.65 -17.62 1.42
N GLU A 63 -9.65 -17.96 2.24
CA GLU A 63 -9.17 -17.08 3.31
C GLU A 63 -8.69 -15.71 2.81
N ARG A 64 -8.13 -15.63 1.59
CA ARG A 64 -7.71 -14.35 0.97
C ARG A 64 -8.90 -13.53 0.51
N VAL A 65 -9.88 -14.18 -0.09
CA VAL A 65 -11.11 -13.56 -0.56
C VAL A 65 -11.90 -13.01 0.63
N GLU A 66 -12.09 -13.80 1.68
CA GLU A 66 -12.72 -13.39 2.95
C GLU A 66 -12.00 -12.20 3.56
N LEU A 67 -10.66 -12.21 3.59
CA LEU A 67 -9.87 -11.08 4.08
C LEU A 67 -10.12 -9.78 3.29
N LEU A 68 -10.23 -9.86 1.96
CA LEU A 68 -10.46 -8.68 1.12
C LEU A 68 -11.89 -8.16 1.25
N LEU A 69 -12.88 -9.05 1.38
CA LEU A 69 -14.27 -8.67 1.64
C LEU A 69 -14.44 -8.07 3.04
N ALA A 70 -13.78 -8.63 4.05
CA ALA A 70 -13.75 -8.06 5.40
C ALA A 70 -13.16 -6.65 5.42
N GLN A 71 -12.09 -6.43 4.64
CA GLN A 71 -11.52 -5.09 4.48
C GLN A 71 -12.46 -4.13 3.74
N GLN A 72 -13.22 -4.60 2.75
CA GLN A 72 -14.26 -3.78 2.11
C GLN A 72 -15.32 -3.33 3.11
N GLN A 73 -15.85 -4.26 3.91
CA GLN A 73 -16.83 -3.96 4.96
C GLN A 73 -16.24 -2.97 5.99
N LEU A 74 -14.98 -3.18 6.38
CA LEU A 74 -14.28 -2.28 7.29
C LEU A 74 -14.09 -0.87 6.71
N LEU A 75 -13.78 -0.74 5.41
CA LEU A 75 -13.69 0.56 4.73
C LEU A 75 -15.04 1.28 4.73
N GLU A 76 -16.14 0.56 4.51
CA GLU A 76 -17.50 1.13 4.57
C GLU A 76 -17.84 1.64 5.97
N ASP A 77 -17.61 0.80 6.99
CA ASP A 77 -17.85 1.14 8.38
C ASP A 77 -16.99 2.30 8.89
N CYS A 78 -15.74 2.39 8.42
CA CYS A 78 -14.82 3.46 8.77
C CYS A 78 -14.99 4.73 7.90
N GLY A 79 -15.92 4.73 6.94
CA GLY A 79 -16.13 5.86 6.02
C GLY A 79 -14.90 6.16 5.15
N ALA A 80 -14.15 5.12 4.79
CA ALA A 80 -12.85 5.18 4.12
C ALA A 80 -12.88 4.53 2.72
N THR A 81 -14.06 4.29 2.16
CA THR A 81 -14.24 3.65 0.83
C THR A 81 -13.53 4.38 -0.31
N ALA A 82 -13.25 5.68 -0.16
CA ALA A 82 -12.47 6.42 -1.14
C ALA A 82 -11.01 5.90 -1.28
N LEU A 83 -10.45 5.29 -0.22
CA LEU A 83 -9.05 4.86 -0.16
C LEU A 83 -8.75 3.60 -0.97
N SER A 84 -9.72 2.74 -1.24
CA SER A 84 -9.49 1.48 -1.96
C SER A 84 -10.59 1.29 -3.00
N PRO A 85 -10.29 0.70 -4.17
CA PRO A 85 -11.33 0.29 -5.10
C PRO A 85 -12.29 -0.69 -4.43
N GLY A 86 -13.58 -0.57 -4.72
CA GLY A 86 -14.59 -1.49 -4.20
C GLY A 86 -14.37 -2.92 -4.67
N VAL A 87 -14.63 -3.91 -3.81
CA VAL A 87 -14.51 -5.34 -4.16
C VAL A 87 -15.74 -6.15 -3.77
N TRP A 88 -16.11 -7.14 -4.59
CA TRP A 88 -17.25 -8.02 -4.34
C TRP A 88 -17.06 -9.38 -4.99
N LEU A 89 -17.82 -10.36 -4.51
CA LEU A 89 -17.87 -11.69 -5.11
C LEU A 89 -18.74 -11.69 -6.36
N THR A 90 -18.25 -12.37 -7.41
CA THR A 90 -19.03 -12.63 -8.61
C THR A 90 -18.82 -14.05 -9.11
N LYS A 91 -19.76 -14.57 -9.89
CA LYS A 91 -19.61 -15.85 -10.60
C LYS A 91 -18.96 -15.60 -11.95
N VAL A 92 -17.90 -16.34 -12.22
CA VAL A 92 -17.11 -16.27 -13.45
C VAL A 92 -17.37 -17.53 -14.26
N SER A 93 -17.76 -17.34 -15.51
CA SER A 93 -17.83 -18.37 -16.54
C SER A 93 -17.00 -17.88 -17.72
N ALA A 94 -15.79 -18.40 -17.91
CA ALA A 94 -14.88 -17.93 -18.94
C ALA A 94 -14.02 -19.05 -19.52
N ILE A 95 -13.44 -18.81 -20.70
CA ILE A 95 -12.47 -19.71 -21.34
C ILE A 95 -11.09 -19.05 -21.22
N LEU A 96 -10.10 -19.78 -20.71
CA LEU A 96 -8.76 -19.24 -20.59
C LEU A 96 -8.11 -19.02 -21.97
N PRO A 97 -7.55 -17.82 -22.22
CA PRO A 97 -6.86 -17.53 -23.48
C PRO A 97 -5.56 -18.33 -23.64
N GLY A 98 -4.99 -18.35 -24.85
CA GLY A 98 -3.72 -19.01 -25.14
C GLY A 98 -3.80 -20.49 -25.48
N GLY A 99 -4.92 -20.95 -26.05
CA GLY A 99 -5.08 -22.29 -26.62
C GLY A 99 -5.35 -23.41 -25.60
N SER A 100 -5.41 -23.11 -24.30
CA SER A 100 -5.69 -24.14 -23.28
C SER A 100 -7.12 -24.71 -23.37
N GLY A 101 -8.07 -23.94 -23.90
CA GLY A 101 -9.49 -24.32 -23.98
C GLY A 101 -10.16 -24.54 -22.62
N LEU A 102 -9.47 -24.24 -21.50
CA LEU A 102 -9.98 -24.53 -20.17
C LEU A 102 -11.13 -23.58 -19.83
N HIS A 103 -12.31 -24.15 -19.64
CA HIS A 103 -13.45 -23.47 -19.06
C HIS A 103 -13.26 -23.34 -17.54
N ILE A 104 -13.36 -22.11 -17.05
CA ILE A 104 -13.42 -21.80 -15.63
C ILE A 104 -14.86 -21.43 -15.26
N HIS A 105 -15.42 -22.20 -14.32
CA HIS A 105 -16.70 -21.92 -13.65
C HIS A 105 -16.40 -21.77 -12.15
N TRP A 106 -16.09 -20.56 -11.72
CA TRP A 106 -15.58 -20.28 -10.37
C TRP A 106 -16.16 -18.98 -9.82
N HIS A 107 -16.02 -18.73 -8.52
CA HIS A 107 -16.12 -17.40 -7.94
C HIS A 107 -14.87 -16.52 -8.24
N GLY A 108 -15.08 -15.34 -8.80
CA GLY A 108 -14.06 -14.31 -8.90
C GLY A 108 -14.28 -13.24 -7.82
N LEU A 109 -13.20 -12.59 -7.40
CA LEU A 109 -13.32 -11.30 -6.72
C LEU A 109 -13.31 -10.22 -7.80
N ALA A 110 -14.47 -9.62 -8.05
CA ALA A 110 -14.57 -8.44 -8.87
C ALA A 110 -14.09 -7.22 -8.06
N MET A 111 -13.46 -6.29 -8.77
CA MET A 111 -12.88 -5.09 -8.23
C MET A 111 -13.14 -3.93 -9.19
N GLU A 112 -13.39 -2.75 -8.65
CA GLU A 112 -13.30 -1.52 -9.43
C GLU A 112 -11.86 -1.30 -9.93
N GLU A 113 -11.72 -0.63 -11.06
CA GLU A 113 -10.42 -0.15 -11.51
C GLU A 113 -9.96 1.02 -10.63
N ALA A 114 -8.74 0.95 -10.11
CA ALA A 114 -8.15 2.04 -9.34
C ALA A 114 -8.02 3.31 -10.20
N ARG A 115 -8.35 4.46 -9.63
CA ARG A 115 -8.32 5.75 -10.33
C ARG A 115 -6.89 6.22 -10.55
N GLY A 116 -6.61 6.77 -11.72
CA GLY A 116 -5.36 7.47 -12.01
C GLY A 116 -4.19 6.55 -12.39
N ILE A 117 -2.97 6.97 -12.02
CA ILE A 117 -1.72 6.29 -12.35
C ILE A 117 -1.01 5.82 -11.10
N THR A 118 -0.20 4.75 -11.20
CA THR A 118 0.62 4.31 -10.07
C THR A 118 1.64 5.40 -9.71
N LEU A 119 1.96 5.55 -8.42
CA LEU A 119 3.03 6.44 -7.99
C LEU A 119 4.38 6.01 -8.58
N HIS A 120 4.56 4.73 -8.91
CA HIS A 120 5.73 4.26 -9.64
C HIS A 120 5.93 5.00 -10.98
N ALA A 121 4.86 5.35 -11.68
CA ALA A 121 4.94 6.12 -12.93
C ALA A 121 5.49 7.55 -12.75
N LEU A 122 5.45 8.07 -11.51
CA LEU A 122 5.98 9.39 -11.13
C LEU A 122 7.45 9.33 -10.69
N ASN A 123 8.15 8.23 -10.97
CA ASN A 123 9.58 8.11 -10.68
C ASN A 123 10.40 9.16 -11.45
N TRP A 124 11.57 9.47 -10.91
CA TRP A 124 12.45 10.57 -11.28
C TRP A 124 12.78 10.62 -12.78
N GLY A 125 12.75 11.84 -13.35
CA GLY A 125 13.58 12.23 -14.50
C GLY A 125 12.84 12.44 -15.81
N ARG A 126 11.67 11.82 -16.00
CA ARG A 126 10.91 11.96 -17.27
C ARG A 126 9.71 12.90 -17.18
N HIS A 127 9.08 13.00 -16.01
CA HIS A 127 7.84 13.76 -15.82
C HIS A 127 7.87 14.66 -14.59
N TRP A 128 9.01 15.32 -14.32
CA TRP A 128 9.17 16.12 -13.09
C TRP A 128 8.08 17.20 -12.91
N ARG A 129 7.58 17.80 -14.00
CA ARG A 129 6.47 18.77 -13.94
C ARG A 129 5.18 18.13 -13.42
N LEU A 130 4.82 16.98 -13.98
CA LEU A 130 3.65 16.22 -13.55
C LEU A 130 3.79 15.76 -12.09
N ALA A 131 4.98 15.32 -11.71
CA ALA A 131 5.25 14.92 -10.33
C ALA A 131 5.10 16.08 -9.35
N ILE A 132 5.59 17.29 -9.68
CA ILE A 132 5.42 18.48 -8.84
C ILE A 132 3.93 18.88 -8.77
N ASP A 133 3.26 19.01 -9.91
CA ASP A 133 1.83 19.38 -9.96
C ASP A 133 0.97 18.40 -9.12
N LEU A 134 1.14 17.09 -9.32
CA LEU A 134 0.35 16.10 -8.58
C LEU A 134 0.76 15.97 -7.10
N LEU A 135 2.05 15.89 -6.78
CA LEU A 135 2.52 15.52 -5.44
C LEU A 135 2.75 16.71 -4.50
N GLN A 136 3.08 17.89 -5.04
CA GLN A 136 3.27 19.10 -4.24
C GLN A 136 2.00 19.95 -4.22
N GLU A 137 1.38 20.18 -5.39
CA GLU A 137 0.34 21.20 -5.56
C GLU A 137 -1.08 20.65 -5.33
N ARG A 138 -1.37 19.44 -5.82
CA ARG A 138 -2.73 18.87 -5.77
C ARG A 138 -2.95 17.78 -4.74
N LEU A 139 -1.88 17.19 -4.21
CA LEU A 139 -1.95 16.02 -3.35
C LEU A 139 -2.95 16.21 -2.21
N ASN A 140 -3.95 15.34 -2.15
CA ASN A 140 -4.86 15.26 -1.02
C ASN A 140 -4.11 14.68 0.19
N ARG A 141 -3.53 15.57 0.98
CA ARG A 141 -2.78 15.23 2.20
C ARG A 141 -3.65 14.48 3.21
N THR A 142 -4.92 14.81 3.33
CA THR A 142 -5.85 14.07 4.20
C THR A 142 -5.97 12.61 3.78
N ALA A 143 -6.00 12.32 2.48
CA ALA A 143 -6.01 10.95 1.98
C ALA A 143 -4.70 10.19 2.27
N VAL A 144 -3.55 10.87 2.22
CA VAL A 144 -2.25 10.28 2.62
C VAL A 144 -2.23 9.91 4.10
N ALA A 145 -2.67 10.81 4.97
CA ALA A 145 -2.78 10.53 6.40
C ALA A 145 -3.76 9.38 6.69
N ALA A 146 -4.91 9.36 6.00
CA ALA A 146 -5.89 8.28 6.14
C ALA A 146 -5.37 6.94 5.62
N ALA A 147 -4.59 6.91 4.53
CA ALA A 147 -3.94 5.71 4.02
C ALA A 147 -2.86 5.19 4.97
N ALA A 148 -2.09 6.08 5.61
CA ALA A 148 -1.14 5.70 6.66
C ALA A 148 -1.86 5.10 7.88
N LEU A 149 -2.96 5.74 8.33
CA LEU A 149 -3.82 5.21 9.39
C LEU A 149 -4.38 3.84 9.04
N TRP A 150 -4.84 3.66 7.80
CA TRP A 150 -5.35 2.38 7.31
C TRP A 150 -4.28 1.27 7.30
N ASP A 151 -3.09 1.55 6.78
CA ASP A 151 -2.01 0.58 6.73
C ASP A 151 -1.56 0.16 8.15
N VAL A 152 -1.56 1.08 9.10
CA VAL A 152 -1.29 0.78 10.51
C VAL A 152 -2.44 -0.01 11.10
N LEU A 153 -3.69 0.46 11.02
CA LEU A 153 -4.86 -0.24 11.58
C LEU A 153 -4.93 -1.70 11.12
N THR A 154 -4.71 -1.92 9.82
CA THR A 154 -4.82 -3.24 9.20
C THR A 154 -3.53 -4.03 9.19
N ALA A 155 -2.42 -3.50 9.71
CA ALA A 155 -1.10 -4.14 9.62
C ALA A 155 -0.70 -4.55 8.19
N GLN A 156 -0.80 -3.61 7.23
CA GLN A 156 -0.50 -3.85 5.82
C GLN A 156 1.01 -3.95 5.56
N CYS A 157 1.44 -5.02 4.87
CA CYS A 157 2.83 -5.43 4.72
C CYS A 157 3.37 -5.38 3.30
N ASP A 158 2.66 -4.75 2.37
CA ASP A 158 3.10 -4.64 0.98
C ASP A 158 2.71 -3.32 0.31
N ARG A 159 2.79 -2.20 1.05
CA ARG A 159 2.47 -0.89 0.49
C ARG A 159 3.72 -0.23 -0.09
N HIS A 160 3.91 -0.45 -1.40
CA HIS A 160 4.90 0.24 -2.22
C HIS A 160 4.25 1.08 -3.32
N ALA A 161 5.06 1.87 -4.05
CA ALA A 161 4.57 2.85 -5.02
C ALA A 161 3.82 2.27 -6.24
N GLU A 162 3.84 0.96 -6.45
CA GLU A 162 3.02 0.32 -7.49
C GLU A 162 1.62 -0.05 -6.96
N ASN A 163 1.47 -0.13 -5.64
CA ASN A 163 0.23 -0.42 -4.93
C ASN A 163 -0.49 0.84 -4.44
N VAL A 164 -0.08 2.01 -4.95
CA VAL A 164 -0.69 3.31 -4.68
C VAL A 164 -0.88 4.02 -6.01
N PHE A 165 -2.11 4.49 -6.23
CA PHE A 165 -2.52 5.25 -7.39
C PHE A 165 -2.85 6.67 -6.97
N ILE A 166 -2.64 7.63 -7.88
CA ILE A 166 -3.02 9.02 -7.73
C ILE A 166 -3.75 9.47 -9.00
N ASP A 167 -4.89 10.14 -8.82
CA ASP A 167 -5.65 10.74 -9.93
C ASP A 167 -5.34 12.22 -10.13
N ASP A 168 -5.92 12.81 -11.17
CA ASP A 168 -5.64 14.20 -11.57
C ASP A 168 -6.13 15.25 -10.54
N ALA A 169 -6.99 14.83 -9.60
CA ALA A 169 -7.46 15.64 -8.48
C ALA A 169 -6.51 15.55 -7.27
N GLY A 170 -5.50 14.67 -7.31
CA GLY A 170 -4.57 14.45 -6.21
C GLY A 170 -5.08 13.48 -5.15
N ASP A 171 -6.24 12.85 -5.38
CA ASP A 171 -6.75 11.78 -4.51
C ASP A 171 -5.96 10.50 -4.74
N ILE A 172 -5.78 9.72 -3.66
CA ILE A 172 -5.06 8.45 -3.74
C ILE A 172 -5.97 7.25 -3.52
N GLN A 173 -5.61 6.15 -4.19
CA GLN A 173 -6.18 4.84 -3.92
C GLN A 173 -5.09 3.80 -3.70
N VAL A 174 -5.34 2.86 -2.81
CA VAL A 174 -4.40 1.85 -2.39
C VAL A 174 -4.95 0.47 -2.74
N ILE A 175 -4.13 -0.37 -3.37
CA ILE A 175 -4.53 -1.71 -3.85
C ILE A 175 -3.68 -2.80 -3.22
N ASP A 176 -3.94 -4.06 -3.59
CA ASP A 176 -3.18 -5.23 -3.12
C ASP A 176 -3.14 -5.35 -1.59
N ASN A 177 -4.31 -5.14 -0.99
CA ASN A 177 -4.55 -5.25 0.45
C ASN A 177 -4.53 -6.71 0.96
N ASP A 178 -4.08 -7.66 0.13
CA ASP A 178 -4.07 -9.08 0.47
C ASP A 178 -2.90 -9.47 1.38
N LYS A 179 -1.99 -8.53 1.72
CA LYS A 179 -0.88 -8.73 2.67
C LYS A 179 -1.11 -8.12 4.06
N ALA A 180 -2.34 -7.69 4.36
CA ALA A 180 -2.72 -7.13 5.65
C ALA A 180 -3.04 -8.20 6.72
N LEU A 181 -3.22 -7.74 7.96
CA LEU A 181 -3.77 -8.49 9.10
C LEU A 181 -2.98 -9.77 9.42
N GLY A 182 -1.67 -9.67 9.53
CA GLY A 182 -0.81 -10.79 9.98
C GLY A 182 -0.60 -11.89 8.95
N VAL A 183 -0.95 -11.62 7.70
CA VAL A 183 -0.68 -12.51 6.56
C VAL A 183 0.80 -12.77 6.37
N ILE A 184 1.62 -11.74 6.51
CA ILE A 184 3.06 -11.84 6.50
C ILE A 184 3.51 -11.97 7.95
N ALA A 185 4.05 -13.13 8.29
CA ALA A 185 4.57 -13.37 9.63
C ALA A 185 5.66 -12.36 9.97
N LYS A 186 5.64 -11.86 11.21
CA LYS A 186 6.59 -10.85 11.72
C LYS A 186 6.61 -9.55 10.90
N CYS A 187 5.46 -9.16 10.38
CA CYS A 187 5.28 -7.84 9.80
C CYS A 187 4.08 -7.18 10.47
N GLY A 188 4.36 -6.08 11.16
CA GLY A 188 3.38 -5.17 11.72
C GLY A 188 2.82 -4.21 10.70
N TYR A 189 3.67 -3.72 9.79
CA TYR A 189 3.31 -2.94 8.61
C TYR A 189 4.59 -2.72 7.77
N ASP A 190 4.49 -2.71 6.45
CA ASP A 190 5.56 -2.31 5.53
C ASP A 190 4.95 -1.36 4.50
N SER A 191 5.11 -0.06 4.75
CA SER A 191 4.38 0.98 4.02
C SER A 191 5.23 2.19 3.70
N MET A 192 5.17 2.62 2.44
CA MET A 192 5.82 3.85 1.98
C MET A 192 5.32 5.11 2.68
N PHE A 193 4.12 5.09 3.28
CA PHE A 193 3.56 6.22 4.01
C PHE A 193 4.16 6.38 5.42
N VAL A 194 4.70 5.28 5.98
CA VAL A 194 5.03 5.18 7.40
C VAL A 194 6.54 5.03 7.58
N PRO A 195 7.18 5.88 8.40
CA PRO A 195 8.61 5.79 8.67
C PRO A 195 9.01 4.50 9.37
N GLY A 196 10.29 4.16 9.21
CA GLY A 196 10.87 2.98 9.84
C GLY A 196 10.51 1.65 9.15
N THR A 197 10.02 1.72 7.91
CA THR A 197 9.73 0.54 7.09
C THR A 197 10.67 0.44 5.89
N ARG A 198 10.78 -0.78 5.35
CA ARG A 198 11.56 -1.06 4.15
C ARG A 198 11.05 -0.24 2.95
N TYR A 199 9.74 -0.22 2.68
CA TYR A 199 9.22 0.52 1.53
C TYR A 199 9.33 2.04 1.68
N HIS A 200 9.22 2.55 2.90
CA HIS A 200 9.54 3.95 3.17
C HIS A 200 11.00 4.24 2.88
N SER A 201 11.92 3.41 3.36
CA SER A 201 13.37 3.58 3.08
C SER A 201 13.68 3.50 1.59
N ILE A 202 13.10 2.54 0.87
CA ILE A 202 13.26 2.40 -0.59
C ILE A 202 12.83 3.67 -1.32
N MET A 203 11.78 4.36 -0.87
CA MET A 203 11.35 5.61 -1.48
C MET A 203 12.39 6.74 -1.32
N ARG A 204 13.18 6.76 -0.23
CA ARG A 204 14.14 7.85 0.05
C ARG A 204 15.49 7.63 -0.61
N VAL A 205 15.98 6.39 -0.59
CA VAL A 205 17.34 6.06 -1.03
C VAL A 205 17.36 5.04 -2.18
N GLY A 206 16.20 4.77 -2.77
CA GLY A 206 15.98 3.77 -3.81
C GLY A 206 16.12 2.33 -3.33
N PHE A 207 16.05 1.40 -4.28
CA PHE A 207 16.31 -0.03 -4.05
C PHE A 207 17.82 -0.27 -3.86
N TRP A 208 18.43 0.27 -2.80
CA TRP A 208 19.83 0.12 -2.35
C TRP A 208 20.96 0.13 -3.41
N GLY A 209 20.69 0.60 -4.64
CA GLY A 209 21.63 0.62 -5.76
C GLY A 209 21.79 2.05 -6.28
N GLN A 210 21.35 2.29 -7.52
CA GLN A 210 21.65 3.53 -8.27
C GLN A 210 21.33 4.84 -7.53
N HIS A 211 20.26 4.90 -6.73
CA HIS A 211 19.90 6.11 -5.96
C HIS A 211 20.81 6.31 -4.75
N ALA A 212 21.10 5.24 -4.00
CA ALA A 212 22.04 5.26 -2.89
C ALA A 212 23.45 5.60 -3.41
N ASP A 213 23.88 5.02 -4.53
CA ASP A 213 25.18 5.30 -5.15
C ASP A 213 25.31 6.75 -5.61
N LYS A 214 24.23 7.30 -6.19
CA LYS A 214 24.18 8.72 -6.56
C LYS A 214 24.22 9.59 -5.31
N TYR A 215 23.49 9.28 -4.26
CA TYR A 215 23.57 10.04 -3.03
C TYR A 215 24.98 9.95 -2.39
N ARG A 216 25.61 8.77 -2.37
CA ARG A 216 26.99 8.56 -1.91
C ARG A 216 28.01 9.45 -2.62
N SER A 217 27.90 9.56 -3.95
CA SER A 217 28.88 10.32 -4.74
C SER A 217 28.80 11.83 -4.50
N TYR A 218 27.66 12.34 -4.03
CA TYR A 218 27.44 13.77 -3.87
C TYR A 218 27.22 14.25 -2.43
N ARG A 219 26.92 13.39 -1.44
CA ARG A 219 26.65 13.79 -0.03
C ARG A 219 27.81 14.53 0.66
N LYS A 220 29.02 14.50 0.08
CA LYS A 220 30.21 15.22 0.57
C LYS A 220 30.36 16.62 -0.05
N VAL A 221 29.51 16.99 -1.00
CA VAL A 221 29.51 18.29 -1.68
C VAL A 221 28.56 19.23 -0.94
N ALA A 222 29.07 20.37 -0.46
CA ALA A 222 28.29 21.32 0.33
C ALA A 222 27.01 21.80 -0.39
N GLU A 223 27.07 22.01 -1.71
CA GLU A 223 25.93 22.40 -2.55
C GLU A 223 24.87 21.29 -2.71
N PHE A 224 25.23 20.03 -2.43
CA PHE A 224 24.32 18.89 -2.57
C PHE A 224 23.46 18.65 -1.32
N CYS A 225 23.58 19.49 -0.29
CA CYS A 225 22.72 19.38 0.89
C CYS A 225 21.23 19.39 0.53
N HIS A 226 20.82 20.02 -0.58
CA HIS A 226 19.44 19.96 -1.07
C HIS A 226 19.12 18.72 -1.91
N GLY A 227 20.13 18.18 -2.61
CA GLY A 227 20.13 16.92 -3.36
C GLY A 227 18.97 16.70 -4.35
N PRO A 228 19.14 15.89 -5.38
CA PRO A 228 17.98 15.33 -6.04
C PRO A 228 17.27 14.35 -5.11
N ILE A 229 15.95 14.39 -5.16
CA ILE A 229 15.07 13.58 -4.33
C ILE A 229 14.01 12.89 -5.18
N ASP A 230 13.53 11.75 -4.68
CA ASP A 230 12.31 11.14 -5.19
C ASP A 230 11.11 12.01 -4.79
N PRO A 231 10.32 12.55 -5.73
CA PRO A 231 9.21 13.43 -5.37
C PRO A 231 8.16 12.75 -4.49
N ARG A 232 8.10 11.41 -4.48
CA ARG A 232 7.15 10.65 -3.67
C ARG A 232 7.43 10.75 -2.17
N VAL A 233 8.56 11.32 -1.74
CA VAL A 233 8.85 11.49 -0.30
C VAL A 233 7.76 12.24 0.47
N VAL A 234 6.97 13.08 -0.21
CA VAL A 234 5.83 13.80 0.36
C VAL A 234 4.68 12.89 0.78
N MET A 235 4.72 11.61 0.41
CA MET A 235 3.78 10.58 0.87
C MET A 235 4.03 10.14 2.31
N ASP A 236 5.10 10.61 2.96
CA ASP A 236 5.26 10.43 4.41
C ASP A 236 4.08 11.08 5.15
N TYR A 237 3.39 10.32 6.00
CA TYR A 237 2.23 10.84 6.73
C TYR A 237 2.58 12.08 7.56
N ARG A 238 3.83 12.21 8.03
CA ARG A 238 4.32 13.35 8.81
C ARG A 238 4.30 14.67 8.04
N CYS A 239 4.10 14.60 6.72
CA CYS A 239 3.95 15.75 5.84
C CYS A 239 2.50 16.02 5.44
N ALA A 240 1.61 15.11 5.81
CA ALA A 240 0.19 15.20 5.58
C ALA A 240 -0.55 15.71 6.81
N VAL A 241 -0.02 15.44 8.01
CA VAL A 241 -0.53 15.95 9.28
C VAL A 241 0.01 17.37 9.54
N ASP A 242 -0.81 18.25 10.12
CA ASP A 242 -0.49 19.61 10.57
C ASP A 242 -0.25 20.73 9.54
N GLY A 243 -0.58 20.56 8.26
CA GLY A 243 -0.65 21.66 7.28
C GLY A 243 0.67 22.37 6.92
N SER A 244 1.74 22.18 7.70
CA SER A 244 3.11 22.57 7.40
C SER A 244 3.84 21.34 6.86
N ALA A 245 4.04 21.30 5.54
CA ALA A 245 4.67 20.21 4.81
C ALA A 245 6.15 19.93 5.17
N SER A 246 6.71 20.61 6.17
CA SER A 246 8.15 20.63 6.42
C SER A 246 8.64 20.21 7.80
N ASP A 247 7.80 20.07 8.84
CA ASP A 247 8.34 19.97 10.22
C ASP A 247 8.16 18.63 10.93
N GLY A 248 7.70 17.59 10.22
CA GLY A 248 7.62 16.25 10.77
C GLY A 248 6.49 16.10 11.80
N GLY A 249 5.25 16.31 11.34
CA GLY A 249 4.09 16.32 12.20
C GLY A 249 3.76 14.96 12.81
N VAL A 250 2.84 15.00 13.77
CA VAL A 250 2.45 13.88 14.63
C VAL A 250 0.95 13.68 14.47
N MET A 251 0.51 12.46 14.14
CA MET A 251 -0.91 12.15 14.01
C MET A 251 -1.57 12.03 15.38
N GLY A 252 -0.88 11.43 16.36
CA GLY A 252 -1.40 11.23 17.70
C GLY A 252 -2.74 10.48 17.67
N THR A 253 -3.78 11.08 18.24
CA THR A 253 -5.15 10.56 18.25
C THR A 253 -6.13 11.37 17.39
N ALA A 254 -5.62 12.32 16.59
CA ALA A 254 -6.42 13.23 15.77
C ALA A 254 -6.88 12.56 14.47
N TYR A 255 -7.72 11.54 14.59
CA TYR A 255 -8.20 10.76 13.45
C TYR A 255 -9.42 11.39 12.78
N PRO A 256 -9.69 11.08 11.49
CA PRO A 256 -10.97 11.42 10.87
C PRO A 256 -12.15 10.88 11.71
N PRO A 257 -13.21 11.66 11.96
CA PRO A 257 -14.29 11.25 12.87
C PRO A 257 -14.96 9.92 12.53
N SER A 258 -15.06 9.57 11.24
CA SER A 258 -15.59 8.27 10.81
C SER A 258 -14.67 7.11 11.20
N MET A 259 -13.36 7.25 10.97
CA MET A 259 -12.35 6.26 11.32
C MET A 259 -12.24 6.12 12.85
N GLU A 260 -12.27 7.23 13.59
CA GLU A 260 -12.26 7.19 15.06
C GLU A 260 -13.47 6.41 15.62
N ARG A 261 -14.69 6.73 15.16
CA ARG A 261 -15.90 6.01 15.59
C ARG A 261 -15.82 4.52 15.29
N CYS A 262 -15.33 4.17 14.10
CA CYS A 262 -15.14 2.78 13.68
C CYS A 262 -14.13 2.06 14.59
N MET A 263 -12.96 2.65 14.84
CA MET A 263 -11.95 2.08 15.73
C MET A 263 -12.44 1.97 17.18
N ARG A 264 -13.19 2.96 17.70
CA ARG A 264 -13.83 2.87 19.02
C ARG A 264 -14.83 1.73 19.11
N ARG A 265 -15.64 1.52 18.06
CA ARG A 265 -16.58 0.40 17.98
C ARG A 265 -15.83 -0.93 18.04
N ILE A 266 -14.78 -1.09 17.24
CA ILE A 266 -13.97 -2.32 17.21
C ILE A 266 -13.28 -2.54 18.55
N ALA A 267 -12.65 -1.51 19.12
CA ALA A 267 -11.97 -1.59 20.42
C ALA A 267 -12.94 -1.93 21.57
N GLY A 268 -14.21 -1.54 21.45
CA GLY A 268 -15.27 -1.84 22.41
C GLY A 268 -15.88 -3.24 22.28
N MET A 269 -15.54 -4.01 21.24
CA MET A 269 -15.98 -5.41 21.10
C MET A 269 -15.34 -6.29 22.17
N SER A 270 -16.07 -7.31 22.60
CA SER A 270 -15.70 -8.25 23.68
C SER A 270 -14.41 -9.04 23.39
N GLY A 271 -14.06 -9.21 22.11
CA GLY A 271 -12.82 -9.84 21.70
C GLY A 271 -12.76 -10.18 20.21
N PRO A 272 -11.76 -10.99 19.80
CA PRO A 272 -11.56 -11.36 18.40
C PRO A 272 -12.76 -12.09 17.76
N GLU A 273 -13.52 -12.87 18.53
CA GLU A 273 -14.67 -13.62 18.01
C GLU A 273 -15.77 -12.68 17.50
N GLU A 274 -16.10 -11.63 18.26
CA GLU A 274 -17.09 -10.63 17.84
C GLU A 274 -16.61 -9.84 16.60
N VAL A 275 -15.30 -9.57 16.50
CA VAL A 275 -14.71 -8.95 15.30
C VAL A 275 -14.80 -9.90 14.10
N MET A 276 -14.60 -11.21 14.29
CA MET A 276 -14.76 -12.20 13.23
C MET A 276 -16.18 -12.21 12.69
N ASP A 277 -17.16 -12.28 13.58
CA ASP A 277 -18.58 -12.31 13.23
C ASP A 277 -19.01 -11.02 12.54
N ALA A 278 -18.55 -9.85 13.03
CA ALA A 278 -18.91 -8.56 12.47
C ALA A 278 -18.39 -8.34 11.04
N TYR A 279 -17.19 -8.84 10.71
CA TYR A 279 -16.54 -8.57 9.42
C TYR A 279 -16.37 -9.80 8.52
N GLY A 280 -16.83 -10.98 8.95
CA GLY A 280 -16.70 -12.22 8.18
C GLY A 280 -15.26 -12.74 8.07
N LEU A 281 -14.42 -12.51 9.09
CA LEU A 281 -13.06 -13.06 9.13
C LEU A 281 -13.09 -14.51 9.60
N SER A 282 -12.42 -15.41 8.87
CA SER A 282 -12.31 -16.84 9.24
C SER A 282 -11.13 -17.19 10.15
N ASN A 283 -10.26 -16.22 10.44
CA ASN A 283 -9.02 -16.46 11.18
C ASN A 283 -8.94 -15.56 12.43
N PRO A 284 -8.89 -16.14 13.65
CA PRO A 284 -8.90 -15.39 14.90
C PRO A 284 -7.67 -14.50 15.09
N LEU A 285 -6.52 -14.86 14.50
CA LEU A 285 -5.35 -13.99 14.54
C LEU A 285 -5.62 -12.66 13.83
N ARG A 286 -6.31 -12.68 12.68
CA ARG A 286 -6.59 -11.47 11.89
C ARG A 286 -7.51 -10.53 12.66
N ALA A 287 -8.55 -11.10 13.27
CA ALA A 287 -9.49 -10.37 14.10
C ALA A 287 -8.83 -9.82 15.37
N SER A 288 -7.96 -10.60 16.01
CA SER A 288 -7.18 -10.13 17.16
C SER A 288 -6.26 -8.97 16.82
N ILE A 289 -5.61 -8.99 15.65
CA ILE A 289 -4.76 -7.87 15.20
C ILE A 289 -5.60 -6.61 15.02
N LEU A 290 -6.75 -6.71 14.32
CA LEU A 290 -7.63 -5.57 14.11
C LEU A 290 -8.18 -5.01 15.43
N HIS A 291 -8.59 -5.88 16.35
CA HIS A 291 -9.06 -5.52 17.69
C HIS A 291 -8.00 -4.78 18.49
N ASN A 292 -6.83 -5.41 18.65
CA ASN A 292 -5.73 -4.86 19.45
C ASN A 292 -5.23 -3.53 18.87
N ARG A 293 -5.06 -3.43 17.55
CA ARG A 293 -4.61 -2.19 16.91
C ARG A 293 -5.64 -1.07 17.00
N SER A 294 -6.93 -1.38 16.89
CA SER A 294 -7.98 -0.39 17.13
C SER A 294 -7.91 0.14 18.56
N LYS A 295 -7.69 -0.74 19.54
CA LYS A 295 -7.52 -0.36 20.94
C LYS A 295 -6.27 0.49 21.17
N ASP A 296 -5.13 0.08 20.65
CA ASP A 296 -3.87 0.82 20.78
C ASP A 296 -3.95 2.21 20.14
N LEU A 297 -4.55 2.33 18.94
CA LEU A 297 -4.75 3.61 18.26
C LEU A 297 -5.62 4.56 19.10
N ILE A 298 -6.72 4.06 19.67
CA ILE A 298 -7.63 4.86 20.48
C ILE A 298 -7.05 5.25 21.84
N GLU A 299 -6.39 4.31 22.52
CA GLU A 299 -5.92 4.51 23.90
C GLU A 299 -4.55 5.19 23.96
N ARG A 300 -3.70 4.99 22.95
CA ARG A 300 -2.28 5.35 23.00
C ARG A 300 -1.82 6.18 21.81
N GLY A 301 -2.59 6.24 20.74
CA GLY A 301 -2.30 7.03 19.55
C GLY A 301 -1.48 6.32 18.48
N PHE A 302 -1.29 7.01 17.36
CA PHE A 302 -0.72 6.47 16.13
C PHE A 302 0.74 6.08 16.32
N GLU A 303 1.57 6.99 16.79
CA GLU A 303 3.02 6.81 16.94
C GLU A 303 3.34 5.72 17.97
N TRP A 304 2.55 5.63 19.05
CA TRP A 304 2.71 4.54 20.01
C TRP A 304 2.43 3.19 19.35
N THR A 305 1.35 3.11 18.57
CA THR A 305 0.95 1.88 17.86
C THR A 305 1.97 1.49 16.78
N LEU A 306 2.64 2.45 16.15
CA LEU A 306 3.74 2.19 15.22
C LEU A 306 4.87 1.41 15.89
N GLU A 307 5.24 1.80 17.10
CA GLU A 307 6.40 1.26 17.81
C GLU A 307 6.07 -0.03 18.56
N HIS A 308 4.88 -0.11 19.17
CA HIS A 308 4.55 -1.16 20.13
C HIS A 308 3.36 -2.04 19.72
N GLY A 309 2.55 -1.62 18.75
CA GLY A 309 1.34 -2.32 18.34
C GLY A 309 1.66 -3.67 17.71
N LEU A 310 0.93 -4.72 18.14
CA LEU A 310 1.14 -6.07 17.62
C LEU A 310 0.36 -6.29 16.30
N PRO A 311 0.92 -7.06 15.35
CA PRO A 311 2.28 -7.61 15.36
C PRO A 311 3.32 -6.50 15.16
N THR A 312 4.53 -6.72 15.66
CA THR A 312 5.66 -5.81 15.44
C THR A 312 6.43 -6.20 14.17
N ASN A 313 7.15 -5.23 13.60
CA ASN A 313 8.04 -5.47 12.46
C ASN A 313 9.27 -6.27 12.86
N GLY A 314 9.50 -7.38 12.17
CA GLY A 314 10.74 -8.13 12.27
C GLY A 314 11.92 -7.43 11.57
N PRO A 315 13.16 -7.92 11.76
CA PRO A 315 14.38 -7.26 11.25
C PRO A 315 14.44 -7.07 9.73
N ARG A 316 13.66 -7.81 8.95
CA ARG A 316 13.60 -7.67 7.49
C ARG A 316 12.76 -6.47 7.03
N VAL A 317 11.83 -6.03 7.87
CA VAL A 317 10.86 -4.97 7.55
C VAL A 317 11.22 -3.68 8.27
N ALA A 318 11.65 -3.79 9.52
CA ALA A 318 12.01 -2.65 10.34
C ALA A 318 13.31 -1.99 9.84
N THR A 319 13.26 -0.68 9.60
CA THR A 319 14.41 0.14 9.19
C THR A 319 14.49 1.39 10.04
N TYR A 320 15.62 2.09 9.98
CA TYR A 320 15.76 3.35 10.72
C TYR A 320 14.83 4.40 10.13
N PRO A 321 14.07 5.13 10.96
CA PRO A 321 13.30 6.25 10.50
C PRO A 321 14.17 7.23 9.73
N GLN A 322 13.82 7.41 8.48
CA GLN A 322 14.42 8.40 7.62
C GLN A 322 13.87 9.79 7.97
N THR A 323 14.61 10.84 7.66
CA THR A 323 14.19 12.24 7.84
C THR A 323 12.79 12.46 7.27
N ALA A 324 11.95 13.23 7.97
CA ALA A 324 10.63 13.62 7.45
C ALA A 324 10.78 14.36 6.12
N CYS A 325 9.72 14.42 5.31
CA CYS A 325 9.83 15.02 3.97
C CYS A 325 10.09 16.54 4.00
N CYS A 326 10.08 17.14 2.81
CA CYS A 326 10.37 18.55 2.54
C CYS A 326 9.39 19.08 1.49
N ASN A 327 9.35 20.40 1.30
CA ASN A 327 8.71 20.91 0.09
C ASN A 327 9.60 20.61 -1.10
N LEU A 328 8.95 20.21 -2.18
CA LEU A 328 9.64 19.96 -3.43
C LEU A 328 9.87 21.29 -4.17
N MET A 329 11.09 21.50 -4.63
CA MET A 329 11.44 22.58 -5.54
C MET A 329 12.16 22.01 -6.77
N VAL A 330 12.29 22.82 -7.82
CA VAL A 330 12.96 22.41 -9.06
C VAL A 330 14.25 23.20 -9.23
N TRP A 331 15.38 22.49 -9.23
CA TRP A 331 16.69 23.06 -9.48
C TRP A 331 17.36 22.35 -10.66
N LYS A 332 17.73 23.11 -11.70
CA LYS A 332 18.38 22.58 -12.92
C LYS A 332 17.68 21.33 -13.50
N ARG A 333 16.33 21.34 -13.54
CA ARG A 333 15.46 20.23 -13.99
C ARG A 333 15.50 18.97 -13.10
N MET A 334 16.04 19.08 -11.89
CA MET A 334 15.96 18.05 -10.86
C MET A 334 14.97 18.49 -9.80
N ILE A 335 14.25 17.53 -9.23
CA ILE A 335 13.43 17.77 -8.04
C ILE A 335 14.37 17.70 -6.84
N THR A 336 14.35 18.72 -6.00
CA THR A 336 15.17 18.84 -4.78
C THR A 336 14.30 19.26 -3.61
N CYS A 337 14.82 19.18 -2.39
CA CYS A 337 14.17 19.77 -1.24
C CYS A 337 14.45 21.27 -1.13
N ASP A 338 13.47 22.03 -0.63
CA ASP A 338 13.61 23.43 -0.21
C ASP A 338 14.58 23.62 0.96
N LYS A 339 14.71 22.60 1.81
CA LYS A 339 15.68 22.51 2.92
C LYS A 339 16.72 21.42 2.67
N CYS A 340 17.75 21.37 3.53
CA CYS A 340 18.75 20.31 3.46
C CYS A 340 18.09 18.92 3.61
N TRP A 341 18.24 18.10 2.56
CA TRP A 341 17.85 16.71 2.52
C TRP A 341 19.03 15.82 2.85
N SER A 342 18.90 15.04 3.92
CA SER A 342 19.96 14.13 4.36
C SER A 342 19.37 12.79 4.80
N PRO A 343 19.01 11.91 3.84
CA PRO A 343 18.58 10.55 4.16
C PRO A 343 19.75 9.73 4.71
N LEU A 344 19.43 8.78 5.59
CA LEU A 344 20.36 7.82 6.14
C LEU A 344 20.62 6.71 5.12
N LEU A 345 21.89 6.45 4.81
CA LEU A 345 22.31 5.27 4.08
C LEU A 345 22.56 4.09 5.03
N PRO A 346 22.66 2.83 4.55
CA PRO A 346 22.94 1.68 5.39
C PRO A 346 24.18 1.86 6.27
N GLU A 347 25.22 2.49 5.71
CA GLU A 347 26.47 2.80 6.41
C GLU A 347 26.35 3.90 7.49
N ASP A 348 25.29 4.71 7.47
CA ASP A 348 25.06 5.77 8.47
C ASP A 348 24.35 5.25 9.73
N ILE A 349 23.86 4.01 9.66
CA ILE A 349 23.10 3.37 10.73
C ILE A 349 24.09 2.80 11.76
N PRO A 350 24.01 3.22 13.05
CA PRO A 350 24.88 2.65 14.08
C PRO A 350 24.66 1.15 14.23
N SER A 351 25.76 0.39 14.31
CA SER A 351 25.72 -1.08 14.45
C SER A 351 25.03 -1.59 15.71
N ASN A 352 24.85 -0.72 16.72
CA ASN A 352 24.30 -1.07 18.04
C ASN A 352 22.98 -0.35 18.38
N SER A 353 22.34 0.40 17.47
CA SER A 353 21.09 1.08 17.81
C SER A 353 19.88 0.15 17.73
N THR A 354 18.96 0.32 18.68
CA THR A 354 17.59 -0.19 18.57
C THR A 354 16.79 0.70 17.62
N LEU A 355 15.95 0.08 16.81
CA LEU A 355 15.08 0.75 15.84
C LEU A 355 13.94 1.46 16.58
N ASN A 356 14.15 2.70 17.03
CA ASN A 356 13.07 3.52 17.60
C ASN A 356 12.35 4.21 16.44
N ILE A 357 11.08 3.86 16.21
CA ILE A 357 10.33 4.30 15.01
C ILE A 357 9.64 5.65 15.22
N ALA A 358 9.36 6.03 16.47
CA ALA A 358 8.70 7.28 16.81
C ALA A 358 9.69 8.46 16.99
N PRO A 359 9.33 9.69 16.54
CA PRO A 359 10.05 10.89 16.98
C PRO A 359 9.96 11.01 18.50
N LYS A 360 11.06 11.38 19.16
CA LYS A 360 11.01 11.70 20.60
C LYS A 360 10.16 12.96 20.76
N PRO A 361 9.22 12.98 21.74
CA PRO A 361 8.35 14.13 21.99
C PRO A 361 9.12 15.39 22.34
#